data_AF-A0A7L1D0F6-F1
#
_entry.id   AF-A0A7L1D0F6-F1
#
_cell.length_a   1.000
_cell.length_b   1.000
_cell.length_c   1.000
_cell.angle_alpha   90.00
_cell.angle_beta   90.00
_cell.angle_gamma   90.00
#
_symmetry.space_group_name_H-M   'P 1'
#
loop_
_entity.id
_entity.type
_entity.pdbx_description
1 polymer ?
#
loop_
_entity_poly.entity_id
_entity_poly.type
_entity_poly.pdbx_seq_one_letter_code
_entity_poly.pdbx_strand_id
1 'polypeptide(L)'
;MFPLDSPWNISFAGCGFLGVYHIGVASCLQEHAPFLVANAKKVYGASAGALTATALVSGACLGEAGASIIRVSKEARKRFLGPLHPSFNLVKIIRICLSKAVPDNGHEVAAGRLGISLTRVSDGENVILSDFNSKEELIQACVCSTFIPVYCGLIPPTLRGVRYVDGGISDNLPQYELKNTITVSPFSGESDICPRDSSTNMHELRVTNTSIQFNLRNLYRLSKALFPPEPQVLRDMCKQGYRDALHFLKRNGLLHRPSPTHPLLAIEAPPGEKKEEETEAEDQLEDNTALAVVEEHIFEHLPPRLNQALLEACAERRGFLTGITNMLPIRVATAMMVPYMLPLESAVSFTVRLLEWLPDIPEDIRWMRQQMNEICNYLVKKAKKKLGSHLSARLYYHLELGGPQSLPISSSSPCGEALPIWMRSNRSVSDVMMKWEEYQRQLMLGLLCINVDMKASLFPREGFQIKLPPLDCAKECLPLF
;
A
#
# COMPACT_ATOMS: atom_id res chain seq x y z
N MET A 1 -19.25 -11.97 18.57
CA MET A 1 -18.86 -11.29 19.82
C MET A 1 -17.35 -11.32 19.91
N PHE A 2 -16.70 -10.17 20.06
CA PHE A 2 -15.25 -10.07 20.18
C PHE A 2 -14.80 -10.69 21.52
N PRO A 3 -13.90 -11.70 21.54
CA PRO A 3 -13.53 -12.40 22.77
C PRO A 3 -12.56 -11.54 23.59
N LEU A 4 -13.09 -10.80 24.56
CA LEU A 4 -12.30 -9.99 25.51
C LEU A 4 -11.49 -10.83 26.51
N ASP A 5 -11.75 -12.14 26.57
CA ASP A 5 -11.08 -13.09 27.46
C ASP A 5 -9.69 -13.51 26.94
N SER A 6 -9.28 -12.99 25.78
CA SER A 6 -8.00 -13.28 25.14
C SER A 6 -7.28 -11.98 24.76
N PRO A 7 -5.93 -11.94 24.77
CA PRO A 7 -5.21 -10.73 24.37
C PRO A 7 -5.53 -10.39 22.91
N TRP A 8 -5.76 -9.10 22.63
CA TRP A 8 -6.03 -8.62 21.28
C TRP A 8 -4.98 -7.65 20.77
N ASN A 9 -5.01 -7.41 19.46
CA ASN A 9 -4.21 -6.40 18.78
C ASN A 9 -5.10 -5.41 18.03
N ILE A 10 -4.51 -4.28 17.63
CA ILE A 10 -5.13 -3.34 16.68
C ILE A 10 -4.17 -3.18 15.51
N SER A 11 -4.66 -3.17 14.27
CA SER A 11 -3.82 -3.01 13.08
C SER A 11 -4.39 -1.99 12.12
N PHE A 12 -3.55 -1.01 11.72
CA PHE A 12 -3.91 0.06 10.81
C PHE A 12 -3.27 -0.12 9.43
N ALA A 13 -4.11 -0.19 8.39
CA ALA A 13 -3.64 -0.38 7.02
C ALA A 13 -2.83 0.82 6.49
N GLY A 14 -1.88 0.59 5.60
CA GLY A 14 -1.25 1.67 4.84
C GLY A 14 -2.20 2.30 3.82
N CYS A 15 -2.19 3.64 3.73
CA CYS A 15 -3.18 4.39 2.93
C CYS A 15 -2.77 5.84 2.55
N GLY A 16 -1.49 6.22 2.69
CA GLY A 16 -1.00 7.54 2.33
C GLY A 16 -1.79 8.70 2.95
N PHE A 17 -2.24 9.65 2.14
CA PHE A 17 -3.00 10.82 2.60
C PHE A 17 -4.37 10.49 3.22
N LEU A 18 -4.88 9.26 3.04
CA LEU A 18 -6.10 8.81 3.74
C LEU A 18 -5.85 8.48 5.21
N GLY A 19 -4.63 8.61 5.72
CA GLY A 19 -4.31 8.41 7.15
C GLY A 19 -5.15 9.27 8.09
N VAL A 20 -5.76 10.36 7.60
CA VAL A 20 -6.74 11.15 8.36
C VAL A 20 -7.99 10.35 8.76
N TYR A 21 -8.39 9.33 7.99
CA TYR A 21 -9.42 8.38 8.38
C TYR A 21 -9.03 7.61 9.65
N HIS A 22 -7.79 7.13 9.70
CA HIS A 22 -7.25 6.44 10.88
C HIS A 22 -7.20 7.34 12.11
N ILE A 23 -6.95 8.64 11.95
CA ILE A 23 -7.03 9.61 13.05
C ILE A 23 -8.45 9.66 13.65
N GLY A 24 -9.47 9.70 12.79
CA GLY A 24 -10.88 9.63 13.22
C GLY A 24 -11.19 8.36 13.98
N VAL A 25 -10.76 7.20 13.45
CA VAL A 25 -10.91 5.90 14.12
C VAL A 25 -10.21 5.90 15.49
N ALA A 26 -8.94 6.28 15.53
CA ALA A 26 -8.13 6.29 16.75
C ALA A 26 -8.72 7.22 17.82
N SER A 27 -9.25 8.38 17.42
CA SER A 27 -9.93 9.31 18.34
C SER A 27 -11.22 8.71 18.90
N CYS A 28 -12.04 8.05 18.08
CA CYS A 28 -13.25 7.37 18.55
C CYS A 28 -12.90 6.25 19.55
N LEU A 29 -11.88 5.44 19.27
CA LEU A 29 -11.43 4.39 20.18
C LEU A 29 -10.92 4.97 21.50
N GLN A 30 -10.14 6.05 21.49
CA GLN A 30 -9.67 6.72 22.71
C GLN A 30 -10.82 7.34 23.53
N GLU A 31 -11.85 7.88 22.87
CA GLU A 31 -12.96 8.57 23.53
C GLU A 31 -13.96 7.59 24.14
N HIS A 32 -14.39 6.56 23.39
CA HIS A 32 -15.51 5.71 23.80
C HIS A 32 -15.10 4.32 24.31
N ALA A 33 -13.89 3.85 23.98
CA ALA A 33 -13.40 2.54 24.38
C ALA A 33 -11.89 2.55 24.66
N PRO A 34 -11.37 3.45 25.53
CA PRO A 34 -9.93 3.59 25.76
C PRO A 34 -9.26 2.30 26.22
N PHE A 35 -10.00 1.41 26.90
CA PHE A 35 -9.52 0.09 27.31
C PHE A 35 -9.06 -0.78 26.14
N LEU A 36 -9.65 -0.64 24.93
CA LEU A 36 -9.23 -1.39 23.75
C LEU A 36 -7.81 -1.04 23.34
N VAL A 37 -7.44 0.24 23.45
CA VAL A 37 -6.10 0.73 23.12
C VAL A 37 -5.13 0.47 24.28
N ALA A 38 -5.55 0.72 25.51
CA ALA A 38 -4.73 0.54 26.71
C ALA A 38 -4.32 -0.92 26.91
N ASN A 39 -5.25 -1.86 26.73
CA ASN A 39 -5.05 -3.28 26.99
C ASN A 39 -4.69 -4.09 25.75
N ALA A 40 -4.63 -3.47 24.56
CA ALA A 40 -4.10 -4.14 23.38
C ALA A 40 -2.66 -4.60 23.63
N LYS A 41 -2.39 -5.87 23.32
CA LYS A 41 -1.05 -6.45 23.40
C LYS A 41 -0.09 -5.70 22.49
N LYS A 42 -0.50 -5.48 21.24
CA LYS A 42 0.24 -4.69 20.26
C LYS A 42 -0.69 -3.86 19.39
N VAL A 43 -0.19 -2.71 18.95
CA VAL A 43 -0.79 -1.86 17.93
C VAL A 43 0.16 -1.84 16.74
N TYR A 44 -0.33 -2.26 15.59
CA TYR A 44 0.45 -2.39 14.36
C TYR A 44 0.06 -1.35 13.33
N GLY A 45 0.98 -1.06 12.41
CA GLY A 45 0.61 -0.35 11.20
C GLY A 45 1.66 -0.43 10.11
N ALA A 46 1.23 -0.14 8.89
CA ALA A 46 2.09 0.07 7.72
C ALA A 46 1.86 1.48 7.16
N SER A 47 2.90 2.12 6.61
CA SER A 47 2.78 3.43 5.96
C SER A 47 2.08 4.46 6.86
N ALA A 48 1.09 5.20 6.34
CA ALA A 48 0.27 6.12 7.14
C ALA A 48 -0.41 5.48 8.37
N GLY A 49 -0.72 4.18 8.31
CA GLY A 49 -1.21 3.43 9.47
C GLY A 49 -0.16 3.30 10.58
N ALA A 50 1.12 3.15 10.24
CA ALA A 50 2.22 3.15 11.21
C ALA A 50 2.37 4.51 11.91
N LEU A 51 2.14 5.61 11.19
CA LEU A 51 2.16 6.95 11.78
C LEU A 51 1.03 7.13 12.82
N THR A 52 -0.18 6.67 12.50
CA THR A 52 -1.30 6.72 13.44
C THR A 52 -1.09 5.77 14.62
N ALA A 53 -0.62 4.55 14.39
CA ALA A 53 -0.27 3.60 15.45
C ALA A 53 0.79 4.18 16.39
N THR A 54 1.82 4.84 15.84
CA THR A 54 2.84 5.53 16.62
C THR A 54 2.23 6.63 17.48
N ALA A 55 1.41 7.52 16.89
CA ALA A 55 0.77 8.59 17.63
C ALA A 55 -0.16 8.06 18.75
N LEU A 56 -0.89 6.99 18.46
CA LEU A 56 -1.81 6.35 19.39
C LEU A 56 -1.08 5.71 20.59
N VAL A 57 0.01 4.97 20.33
CA VAL A 57 0.79 4.29 21.38
C VAL A 57 1.65 5.26 22.17
N SER A 58 2.30 6.22 21.52
CA SER A 58 3.18 7.19 22.18
C SER A 58 2.42 8.29 22.94
N GLY A 59 1.09 8.33 22.84
CA GLY A 59 0.26 9.39 23.43
C GLY A 59 0.42 10.75 22.74
N ALA A 60 0.84 10.78 21.48
CA ALA A 60 0.91 12.04 20.73
C ALA A 60 -0.50 12.59 20.46
N CYS A 61 -0.60 13.91 20.30
CA CYS A 61 -1.89 14.55 20.03
C CYS A 61 -2.44 14.16 18.65
N LEU A 62 -3.51 13.35 18.64
CA LEU A 62 -4.20 12.94 17.40
C LEU A 62 -4.75 14.14 16.61
N GLY A 63 -5.18 15.20 17.31
CA GLY A 63 -5.62 16.46 16.69
C GLY A 63 -4.52 17.11 15.85
N GLU A 64 -3.31 17.26 16.40
CA GLU A 64 -2.16 17.80 15.68
C GLU A 64 -1.65 16.86 14.60
N ALA A 65 -1.74 15.54 14.79
CA ALA A 65 -1.41 14.57 13.75
C ALA A 65 -2.36 14.71 12.54
N GLY A 66 -3.68 14.78 12.77
CA GLY A 66 -4.67 15.02 11.72
C GLY A 66 -4.49 16.39 11.03
N ALA A 67 -4.27 17.44 11.81
CA ALA A 67 -3.98 18.78 11.28
C ALA A 67 -2.70 18.80 10.43
N SER A 68 -1.67 18.07 10.84
CA SER A 68 -0.42 17.92 10.08
C SER A 68 -0.67 17.27 8.73
N ILE A 69 -1.45 16.18 8.65
CA ILE A 69 -1.82 15.54 7.37
C ILE A 69 -2.50 16.55 6.42
N ILE A 70 -3.42 17.37 6.93
CA ILE A 70 -4.08 18.43 6.14
C ILE A 70 -3.08 19.51 5.69
N ARG A 71 -2.12 19.91 6.54
CA ARG A 71 -1.09 20.89 6.15
C ARG A 71 -0.17 20.31 5.07
N VAL A 72 0.24 19.05 5.18
CA VAL A 72 1.05 18.35 4.16
C VAL A 72 0.28 18.25 2.84
N SER A 73 -1.03 17.95 2.89
CA SER A 73 -1.85 17.85 1.69
C SER A 73 -2.00 19.19 0.96
N LYS A 74 -2.09 20.31 1.70
CA LYS A 74 -2.06 21.65 1.12
C LYS A 74 -0.76 21.94 0.39
N GLU A 75 0.38 21.62 1.00
CA GLU A 75 1.69 21.82 0.36
C GLU A 75 1.85 20.91 -0.86
N ALA A 76 1.41 19.66 -0.76
CA ALA A 76 1.43 18.71 -1.86
C ALA A 76 0.56 19.14 -3.05
N ARG A 77 -0.49 19.94 -2.83
CA ARG A 77 -1.38 20.44 -3.91
C ARG A 77 -0.99 21.81 -4.46
N LYS A 78 0.03 22.46 -3.89
CA LYS A 78 0.39 23.85 -4.19
C LYS A 78 0.88 24.06 -5.63
N ARG A 79 1.44 23.02 -6.26
CA ARG A 79 2.08 23.09 -7.57
C ARG A 79 1.43 22.12 -8.56
N PHE A 80 1.65 22.36 -9.85
CA PHE A 80 0.98 21.64 -10.94
C PHE A 80 1.20 20.11 -10.92
N LEU A 81 2.43 19.66 -10.64
CA LEU A 81 2.75 18.22 -10.51
C LEU A 81 2.35 17.62 -9.16
N GLY A 82 1.76 18.44 -8.29
CA GLY A 82 1.31 18.04 -6.96
C GLY A 82 2.45 17.41 -6.13
N PRO A 83 2.21 16.23 -5.51
CA PRO A 83 3.22 15.52 -4.73
C PRO A 83 4.44 15.06 -5.53
N LEU A 84 4.34 14.97 -6.86
CA LEU A 84 5.45 14.58 -7.73
C LEU A 84 6.38 15.76 -8.05
N HIS A 85 6.04 16.96 -7.58
CA HIS A 85 6.87 18.14 -7.82
C HIS A 85 8.24 18.00 -7.12
N PRO A 86 9.38 18.26 -7.80
CA PRO A 86 10.71 18.04 -7.23
C PRO A 86 10.99 18.79 -5.93
N SER A 87 10.35 19.93 -5.68
CA SER A 87 10.48 20.67 -4.42
C SER A 87 9.73 20.04 -3.24
N PHE A 88 8.78 19.14 -3.49
CA PHE A 88 8.01 18.48 -2.46
C PHE A 88 8.81 17.30 -1.93
N ASN A 89 9.27 17.42 -0.68
CA ASN A 89 10.05 16.37 -0.02
C ASN A 89 9.23 15.79 1.13
N LEU A 90 8.45 14.76 0.82
CA LEU A 90 7.56 14.12 1.78
C LEU A 90 8.32 13.53 2.97
N VAL A 91 9.49 12.92 2.73
CA VAL A 91 10.33 12.33 3.78
C VAL A 91 10.76 13.38 4.80
N LYS A 92 11.23 14.54 4.33
CA LYS A 92 11.64 15.66 5.19
C LYS A 92 10.46 16.19 6.01
N ILE A 93 9.30 16.33 5.37
CA ILE A 93 8.08 16.81 6.03
C ILE A 93 7.63 15.83 7.13
N ILE A 94 7.55 14.53 6.83
CA ILE A 94 7.18 13.48 7.79
C ILE A 94 8.12 13.50 8.99
N ARG A 95 9.45 13.56 8.74
CA ARG A 95 10.44 13.63 9.82
C ARG A 95 10.21 14.83 10.74
N ILE A 96 10.01 16.02 10.18
CA ILE A 96 9.74 17.24 10.96
C ILE A 96 8.45 17.11 11.78
N CYS A 97 7.38 16.58 11.18
CA CYS A 97 6.11 16.37 11.88
C CYS A 97 6.27 15.39 13.05
N LEU A 98 6.93 14.25 12.82
CA LEU A 98 7.15 13.24 13.87
C LEU A 98 8.08 13.73 14.98
N SER A 99 9.16 14.43 14.65
CA SER A 99 10.07 15.02 15.66
C SER A 99 9.35 15.97 16.63
N LYS A 100 8.33 16.68 16.14
CA LYS A 100 7.50 17.59 16.95
C LYS A 100 6.38 16.88 17.72
N ALA A 101 5.78 15.84 17.12
CA ALA A 101 4.59 15.19 17.66
C ALA A 101 4.91 14.08 18.67
N VAL A 102 5.97 13.30 18.41
CA VAL A 102 6.36 12.18 19.27
C VAL A 102 7.02 12.74 20.54
N PRO A 103 6.59 12.34 21.75
CA PRO A 103 7.25 12.71 23.00
C PRO A 103 8.69 12.16 23.08
N ASP A 104 9.53 12.73 23.94
CA ASP A 104 10.94 12.31 24.02
C ASP A 104 11.09 10.84 24.48
N ASN A 105 10.28 10.42 25.46
CA ASN A 105 10.18 9.01 25.88
C ASN A 105 9.23 8.17 24.99
N GLY A 106 8.78 8.69 23.85
CA GLY A 106 7.80 8.01 23.00
C GLY A 106 8.28 6.65 22.47
N HIS A 107 9.60 6.50 22.26
CA HIS A 107 10.23 5.26 21.85
C HIS A 107 10.20 4.17 22.94
N GLU A 108 10.33 4.56 24.22
CA GLU A 108 10.24 3.65 25.37
C GLU A 108 8.81 3.14 25.54
N VAL A 109 7.82 4.04 25.43
CA VAL A 109 6.39 3.67 25.53
C VAL A 109 5.96 2.79 24.35
N ALA A 110 6.54 3.02 23.17
CA ALA A 110 6.27 2.25 21.97
C ALA A 110 6.95 0.87 21.98
N ALA A 111 8.08 0.71 22.67
CA ALA A 111 8.83 -0.54 22.68
C ALA A 111 7.97 -1.72 23.17
N GLY A 112 7.92 -2.79 22.39
CA GLY A 112 7.11 -3.99 22.64
C GLY A 112 5.61 -3.82 22.38
N ARG A 113 5.08 -2.59 22.38
CA ARG A 113 3.65 -2.29 22.15
C ARG A 113 3.32 -1.88 20.72
N LEU A 114 4.24 -1.20 20.03
CA LEU A 114 4.09 -0.78 18.65
C LEU A 114 4.74 -1.81 17.72
N GLY A 115 4.11 -2.10 16.58
CA GLY A 115 4.71 -2.87 15.50
C GLY A 115 4.64 -2.13 14.17
N ILE A 116 5.79 -1.76 13.61
CA ILE A 116 5.88 -1.04 12.34
C ILE A 116 6.24 -2.03 11.23
N SER A 117 5.38 -2.12 10.21
CA SER A 117 5.64 -2.91 9.00
C SER A 117 6.64 -2.21 8.10
N LEU A 118 7.68 -2.93 7.69
CA LEU A 118 8.76 -2.50 6.81
C LEU A 118 8.99 -3.54 5.72
N THR A 119 9.23 -3.10 4.50
CA THR A 119 9.66 -4.00 3.42
C THR A 119 11.17 -3.88 3.25
N ARG A 120 11.91 -4.96 3.47
CA ARG A 120 13.37 -4.97 3.33
C ARG A 120 13.75 -4.99 1.85
N VAL A 121 14.67 -4.10 1.44
CA VAL A 121 14.99 -3.93 0.01
C VAL A 121 15.78 -5.10 -0.58
N SER A 122 16.63 -5.75 0.21
CA SER A 122 17.54 -6.80 -0.28
C SER A 122 16.84 -8.05 -0.79
N ASP A 123 15.69 -8.40 -0.20
CA ASP A 123 14.95 -9.63 -0.48
C ASP A 123 13.44 -9.42 -0.67
N GLY A 124 12.92 -8.22 -0.39
CA GLY A 124 11.48 -7.91 -0.47
C GLY A 124 10.66 -8.45 0.70
N GLU A 125 11.31 -9.05 1.70
CA GLU A 125 10.65 -9.66 2.84
C GLU A 125 10.09 -8.61 3.80
N ASN A 126 8.98 -8.94 4.44
CA ASN A 126 8.40 -8.09 5.48
C ASN A 126 9.15 -8.22 6.81
N VAL A 127 9.33 -7.11 7.50
CA VAL A 127 9.87 -7.05 8.86
C VAL A 127 8.94 -6.20 9.71
N ILE A 128 8.48 -6.76 10.83
CA ILE A 128 7.75 -6.00 11.85
C ILE A 128 8.72 -5.57 12.94
N LEU A 129 9.06 -4.29 12.97
CA LEU A 129 9.92 -3.72 14.01
C LEU A 129 9.08 -3.31 15.22
N SER A 130 9.45 -3.77 16.42
CA SER A 130 8.74 -3.43 17.66
C SER A 130 9.62 -2.91 18.79
N ASP A 131 10.92 -2.80 18.58
CA ASP A 131 11.90 -2.33 19.55
C ASP A 131 12.64 -1.10 19.00
N PHE A 132 12.85 -0.12 19.87
CA PHE A 132 13.44 1.18 19.53
C PHE A 132 14.39 1.62 20.65
N ASN A 133 15.62 1.98 20.31
CA ASN A 133 16.65 2.43 21.24
C ASN A 133 16.63 3.95 21.43
N SER A 134 15.99 4.71 20.53
CA SER A 134 15.84 6.15 20.66
C SER A 134 14.61 6.68 19.92
N LYS A 135 14.24 7.93 20.21
CA LYS A 135 13.20 8.68 19.49
C LYS A 135 13.50 8.76 18.00
N GLU A 136 14.75 9.01 17.65
CA GLU A 136 15.23 9.12 16.26
C GLU A 136 15.11 7.79 15.53
N GLU A 137 15.37 6.67 16.22
CA GLU A 137 15.19 5.34 15.64
C GLU A 137 13.71 5.04 15.35
N LEU A 138 12.82 5.37 16.27
CA LEU A 138 11.36 5.27 16.05
C LEU A 138 10.92 6.13 14.85
N ILE A 139 11.38 7.38 14.79
CA ILE A 139 11.09 8.28 13.65
C ILE A 139 11.62 7.70 12.35
N GLN A 140 12.84 7.13 12.37
CA GLN A 140 13.45 6.52 11.20
C GLN A 140 12.66 5.29 10.73
N ALA A 141 12.17 4.45 11.65
CA ALA A 141 11.29 3.33 11.32
C ALA A 141 9.99 3.80 10.63
N CYS A 142 9.34 4.85 11.14
CA CYS A 142 8.18 5.46 10.49
C CYS A 142 8.49 6.02 9.10
N VAL A 143 9.66 6.67 8.93
CA VAL A 143 10.12 7.15 7.62
C VAL A 143 10.34 6.01 6.64
N CYS A 144 11.01 4.93 7.06
CA CYS A 144 11.17 3.72 6.25
C CYS A 144 9.80 3.14 5.84
N SER A 145 8.87 3.01 6.80
CA SER A 145 7.54 2.44 6.56
C SER A 145 6.67 3.28 5.63
N THR A 146 6.96 4.57 5.44
CA THR A 146 6.23 5.50 4.57
C THR A 146 6.95 5.84 3.26
N PHE A 147 8.13 5.25 3.04
CA PHE A 147 8.93 5.53 1.85
C PHE A 147 8.45 4.72 0.65
N ILE A 148 7.60 5.31 -0.18
CA ILE A 148 7.17 4.73 -1.45
C ILE A 148 8.26 5.00 -2.50
N PRO A 149 8.90 3.97 -3.08
CA PRO A 149 9.95 4.16 -4.09
C PRO A 149 9.46 4.99 -5.28
N VAL A 150 10.35 5.80 -5.85
CA VAL A 150 10.10 6.77 -6.94
C VAL A 150 9.22 7.96 -6.52
N TYR A 151 8.18 7.73 -5.72
CA TYR A 151 7.28 8.77 -5.23
C TYR A 151 7.93 9.64 -4.15
N CYS A 152 8.54 9.02 -3.13
CA CYS A 152 9.25 9.73 -2.06
C CYS A 152 10.70 10.08 -2.42
N GLY A 153 11.31 9.31 -3.33
CA GLY A 153 12.71 9.45 -3.74
C GLY A 153 13.24 8.17 -4.39
N LEU A 154 14.50 8.20 -4.80
CA LEU A 154 15.17 7.07 -5.46
C LEU A 154 15.96 6.18 -4.48
N ILE A 155 16.57 6.77 -3.46
CA ILE A 155 17.42 6.06 -2.49
C ILE A 155 16.57 5.78 -1.24
N PRO A 156 16.31 4.50 -0.92
CA PRO A 156 15.58 4.16 0.29
C PRO A 156 16.36 4.50 1.56
N PRO A 157 15.67 4.94 2.63
CA PRO A 157 16.29 5.21 3.92
C PRO A 157 16.85 3.93 4.57
N THR A 158 17.86 4.12 5.41
CA THR A 158 18.53 3.05 6.15
C THR A 158 18.10 3.04 7.62
N LEU A 159 17.88 1.86 8.19
CA LEU A 159 17.63 1.63 9.60
C LEU A 159 18.48 0.44 10.06
N ARG A 160 19.31 0.63 11.09
CA ARG A 160 20.28 -0.38 11.57
C ARG A 160 21.17 -0.94 10.45
N GLY A 161 21.61 -0.08 9.53
CA GLY A 161 22.45 -0.47 8.38
C GLY A 161 21.72 -1.20 7.25
N VAL A 162 20.40 -1.43 7.37
CA VAL A 162 19.58 -2.11 6.35
C VAL A 162 18.64 -1.12 5.68
N ARG A 163 18.46 -1.24 4.36
CA ARG A 163 17.53 -0.38 3.60
C ARG A 163 16.13 -0.94 3.58
N TYR A 164 15.16 -0.06 3.82
CA TYR A 164 13.74 -0.39 3.87
C TYR A 164 12.92 0.59 3.04
N VAL A 165 11.81 0.08 2.53
CA VAL A 165 10.76 0.84 1.83
C VAL A 165 9.42 0.58 2.49
N ASP A 166 8.37 1.23 1.96
CA ASP A 166 7.03 1.21 2.53
C ASP A 166 6.57 -0.21 2.89
N GLY A 167 6.11 -0.38 4.14
CA GLY A 167 5.69 -1.67 4.68
C GLY A 167 4.49 -2.25 3.93
N GLY A 168 3.64 -1.39 3.37
CA GLY A 168 2.45 -1.78 2.63
C GLY A 168 2.73 -2.51 1.32
N ILE A 169 3.97 -2.49 0.85
CA ILE A 169 4.41 -3.24 -0.34
C ILE A 169 4.46 -4.74 -0.05
N SER A 170 4.80 -5.16 1.17
CA SER A 170 4.89 -6.57 1.56
C SER A 170 3.76 -6.98 2.52
N ASP A 171 3.43 -6.16 3.50
CA ASP A 171 2.34 -6.39 4.46
C ASP A 171 1.69 -5.06 4.87
N ASN A 172 0.56 -4.74 4.22
CA ASN A 172 -0.15 -3.47 4.40
C ASN A 172 -1.06 -3.45 5.60
N LEU A 173 -1.51 -4.61 6.07
CA LEU A 173 -2.35 -4.73 7.26
C LEU A 173 -1.81 -5.86 8.14
N PRO A 174 -0.79 -5.58 8.98
CA PRO A 174 -0.10 -6.62 9.72
C PRO A 174 -1.01 -7.39 10.66
N GLN A 175 -0.76 -8.69 10.80
CA GLN A 175 -1.52 -9.59 11.68
C GLN A 175 -3.02 -9.69 11.34
N TYR A 176 -3.41 -9.40 10.10
CA TYR A 176 -4.78 -9.52 9.59
C TYR A 176 -5.40 -10.91 9.79
N GLU A 177 -4.61 -11.98 9.65
CA GLU A 177 -5.11 -13.36 9.72
C GLU A 177 -5.48 -13.82 11.14
N LEU A 178 -5.05 -13.06 12.15
CA LEU A 178 -5.34 -13.38 13.53
C LEU A 178 -6.75 -12.89 13.90
N LYS A 179 -7.61 -13.83 14.32
CA LYS A 179 -9.01 -13.55 14.73
C LYS A 179 -9.15 -12.58 15.91
N ASN A 180 -8.06 -12.35 16.66
CA ASN A 180 -7.99 -11.43 17.79
C ASN A 180 -7.32 -10.08 17.45
N THR A 181 -7.24 -9.71 16.16
CA THR A 181 -6.75 -8.39 15.73
C THR A 181 -7.93 -7.56 15.22
N ILE A 182 -8.15 -6.38 15.80
CA ILE A 182 -9.09 -5.39 15.27
C ILE A 182 -8.43 -4.71 14.08
N THR A 183 -9.03 -4.85 12.90
CA THR A 183 -8.48 -4.39 11.63
C THR A 183 -9.10 -3.07 11.17
N VAL A 184 -8.26 -2.10 10.81
CA VAL A 184 -8.70 -0.76 10.39
C VAL A 184 -8.17 -0.43 9.00
N SER A 185 -9.09 -0.14 8.07
CA SER A 185 -8.76 0.20 6.69
C SER A 185 -9.66 1.32 6.17
N PRO A 186 -9.12 2.35 5.49
CA PRO A 186 -9.95 3.37 4.85
C PRO A 186 -10.54 2.87 3.52
N PHE A 187 -10.28 1.62 3.10
CA PHE A 187 -10.85 1.02 1.90
C PHE A 187 -12.03 0.13 2.27
N SER A 188 -13.13 0.21 1.51
CA SER A 188 -14.29 -0.67 1.70
C SER A 188 -13.89 -2.11 1.44
N GLY A 189 -14.20 -3.03 2.35
CA GLY A 189 -13.75 -4.42 2.33
C GLY A 189 -14.18 -5.17 3.58
N GLU A 190 -13.42 -6.21 3.94
CA GLU A 190 -13.68 -7.11 5.06
C GLU A 190 -12.91 -6.72 6.35
N SER A 191 -12.45 -5.46 6.46
CA SER A 191 -11.86 -4.98 7.71
C SER A 191 -12.95 -4.67 8.74
N ASP A 192 -12.65 -4.85 10.03
CA ASP A 192 -13.60 -4.61 11.12
C ASP A 192 -14.12 -3.17 11.14
N ILE A 193 -13.22 -2.22 10.89
CA ILE A 193 -13.48 -0.79 10.79
C ILE A 193 -13.05 -0.30 9.41
N CYS A 194 -14.03 -0.13 8.53
CA CYS A 194 -13.84 0.45 7.20
C CYS A 194 -15.11 1.15 6.69
N PRO A 195 -15.02 1.99 5.64
CA PRO A 195 -16.19 2.56 5.01
C PRO A 195 -17.10 1.45 4.45
N ARG A 196 -18.42 1.63 4.60
CA ARG A 196 -19.41 0.72 4.00
C ARG A 196 -19.99 1.33 2.74
N ASP A 197 -19.52 0.85 1.58
CA ASP A 197 -20.10 1.24 0.31
C ASP A 197 -21.36 0.41 0.01
N SER A 198 -22.41 1.07 -0.51
CA SER A 198 -23.72 0.48 -0.77
C SER A 198 -23.77 -0.48 -1.97
N SER A 199 -22.61 -0.91 -2.50
CA SER A 199 -22.53 -1.79 -3.66
C SER A 199 -22.45 -3.25 -3.21
N THR A 200 -23.35 -4.09 -3.70
CA THR A 200 -23.39 -5.56 -3.51
C THR A 200 -22.33 -6.31 -4.33
N ASN A 201 -21.26 -5.65 -4.79
CA ASN A 201 -20.23 -6.26 -5.62
C ASN A 201 -19.42 -7.27 -4.79
N MET A 202 -19.57 -8.56 -5.14
CA MET A 202 -18.89 -9.70 -4.50
C MET A 202 -17.42 -9.87 -4.92
N HIS A 203 -16.88 -8.98 -5.75
CA HIS A 203 -15.50 -9.09 -6.24
C HIS A 203 -14.55 -8.31 -5.33
N GLU A 204 -13.78 -9.05 -4.55
CA GLU A 204 -12.79 -8.55 -3.62
C GLU A 204 -11.37 -8.83 -4.14
N LEU A 205 -10.51 -7.83 -4.05
CA LEU A 205 -9.08 -7.98 -4.31
C LEU A 205 -8.34 -7.91 -2.98
N ARG A 206 -7.67 -9.00 -2.60
CA ARG A 206 -6.76 -9.01 -1.45
C ARG A 206 -5.35 -8.67 -1.91
N VAL A 207 -4.83 -7.52 -1.51
CA VAL A 207 -3.46 -7.07 -1.80
C VAL A 207 -2.75 -6.85 -0.47
N THR A 208 -1.61 -7.52 -0.27
CA THR A 208 -0.73 -7.34 0.91
C THR A 208 -1.51 -7.33 2.24
N ASN A 209 -2.34 -8.36 2.44
CA ASN A 209 -3.21 -8.55 3.60
C ASN A 209 -4.32 -7.50 3.81
N THR A 210 -4.57 -6.63 2.84
CA THR A 210 -5.71 -5.70 2.86
C THR A 210 -6.79 -6.19 1.89
N SER A 211 -8.00 -6.34 2.42
CA SER A 211 -9.22 -6.57 1.66
C SER A 211 -9.69 -5.26 1.02
N ILE A 212 -9.80 -5.22 -0.31
CA ILE A 212 -10.30 -4.06 -1.04
C ILE A 212 -11.36 -4.52 -2.05
N GLN A 213 -12.60 -4.07 -1.87
CA GLN A 213 -13.66 -4.30 -2.85
C GLN A 213 -13.34 -3.60 -4.18
N PHE A 214 -13.54 -4.30 -5.29
CA PHE A 214 -13.34 -3.74 -6.62
C PHE A 214 -14.53 -2.84 -7.00
N ASN A 215 -14.45 -1.57 -6.59
CA ASN A 215 -15.46 -0.57 -6.90
C ASN A 215 -14.82 0.80 -7.19
N LEU A 216 -15.58 1.67 -7.87
CA LEU A 216 -15.08 2.99 -8.30
C LEU A 216 -14.71 3.90 -7.11
N ARG A 217 -15.35 3.71 -5.95
CA ARG A 217 -15.06 4.46 -4.73
C ARG A 217 -13.72 4.07 -4.15
N ASN A 218 -13.36 2.79 -4.13
CA ASN A 218 -12.05 2.32 -3.71
C ASN A 218 -10.95 2.71 -4.70
N LEU A 219 -11.23 2.71 -6.00
CA LEU A 219 -10.29 3.28 -6.99
C LEU A 219 -10.05 4.78 -6.74
N TYR A 220 -11.11 5.53 -6.44
CA TYR A 220 -11.00 6.92 -6.01
C TYR A 220 -10.16 7.05 -4.74
N ARG A 221 -10.40 6.23 -3.70
CA ARG A 221 -9.63 6.22 -2.45
C ARG A 221 -8.15 5.90 -2.70
N LEU A 222 -7.84 4.90 -3.53
CA LEU A 222 -6.46 4.57 -3.91
C LEU A 222 -5.77 5.74 -4.61
N SER A 223 -6.47 6.41 -5.53
CA SER A 223 -5.95 7.64 -6.13
C SER A 223 -5.70 8.73 -5.09
N LYS A 224 -6.62 8.91 -4.13
CA LYS A 224 -6.50 9.93 -3.07
C LYS A 224 -5.49 9.62 -1.98
N ALA A 225 -5.10 8.35 -1.83
CA ALA A 225 -3.97 7.96 -0.99
C ALA A 225 -2.64 8.54 -1.51
N LEU A 226 -2.45 8.60 -2.83
CA LEU A 226 -1.24 9.15 -3.46
C LEU A 226 -1.37 10.63 -3.84
N PHE A 227 -2.56 11.07 -4.25
CA PHE A 227 -2.82 12.42 -4.71
C PHE A 227 -3.92 13.06 -3.85
N PRO A 228 -3.54 13.85 -2.82
CA PRO A 228 -4.49 14.26 -1.80
C PRO A 228 -5.66 15.07 -2.39
N PRO A 229 -6.89 14.84 -1.88
CA PRO A 229 -8.05 15.67 -2.21
C PRO A 229 -7.99 17.00 -1.46
N GLU A 230 -9.04 17.82 -1.60
CA GLU A 230 -9.15 19.09 -0.88
C GLU A 230 -9.20 18.89 0.65
N PRO A 231 -8.71 19.86 1.43
CA PRO A 231 -8.72 19.80 2.90
C PRO A 231 -10.07 19.45 3.52
N GLN A 232 -11.17 19.96 2.95
CA GLN A 232 -12.52 19.67 3.44
C GLN A 232 -12.87 18.19 3.27
N VAL A 233 -12.51 17.59 2.13
CA VAL A 233 -12.72 16.16 1.88
C VAL A 233 -11.92 15.30 2.87
N LEU A 234 -10.69 15.71 3.20
CA LEU A 234 -9.89 15.02 4.24
C LEU A 234 -10.53 15.12 5.62
N ARG A 235 -11.07 16.28 5.98
CA ARG A 235 -11.83 16.44 7.24
C ARG A 235 -13.06 15.54 7.26
N ASP A 236 -13.78 15.44 6.15
CA ASP A 236 -14.98 14.59 6.07
C ASP A 236 -14.61 13.10 6.12
N MET A 237 -13.46 12.70 5.56
CA MET A 237 -12.90 11.35 5.72
C MET A 237 -12.52 11.05 7.19
N CYS A 238 -12.02 12.04 7.93
CA CYS A 238 -11.79 11.91 9.37
C CYS A 238 -13.10 11.65 10.13
N LYS A 239 -14.14 12.45 9.84
CA LYS A 239 -15.49 12.25 10.39
C LYS A 239 -16.03 10.85 10.06
N GLN A 240 -15.81 10.39 8.83
CA GLN A 240 -16.21 9.03 8.43
C GLN A 240 -15.52 7.96 9.26
N GLY A 241 -14.19 8.05 9.44
CA GLY A 241 -13.45 7.09 10.28
C GLY A 241 -13.94 7.05 11.72
N TYR A 242 -14.26 8.21 12.30
CA TYR A 242 -14.87 8.29 13.63
C TYR A 242 -16.21 7.54 13.69
N ARG A 243 -17.10 7.79 12.72
CA ARG A 243 -18.42 7.14 12.65
C ARG A 243 -18.34 5.63 12.44
N ASP A 244 -17.44 5.18 11.57
CA ASP A 244 -17.26 3.75 11.29
C ASP A 244 -16.75 3.01 12.54
N ALA A 245 -15.81 3.62 13.27
CA ALA A 245 -15.34 3.10 14.55
C ALA A 245 -16.46 3.06 15.60
N LEU A 246 -17.25 4.13 15.70
CA LEU A 246 -18.37 4.19 16.63
C LEU A 246 -19.42 3.10 16.33
N HIS A 247 -19.72 2.89 15.05
CA HIS A 247 -20.58 1.79 14.62
C HIS A 247 -19.98 0.44 15.00
N PHE A 248 -18.67 0.23 14.80
CA PHE A 248 -18.00 -1.01 15.21
C PHE A 248 -18.14 -1.25 16.72
N LEU A 249 -17.93 -0.22 17.54
CA LEU A 249 -18.09 -0.31 19.00
C LEU A 249 -19.52 -0.65 19.40
N LYS A 250 -20.52 0.01 18.80
CA LYS A 250 -21.95 -0.28 19.02
C LYS A 250 -22.32 -1.70 18.68
N ARG A 251 -21.97 -2.16 17.47
CA ARG A 251 -22.28 -3.50 16.97
C ARG A 251 -21.70 -4.61 17.85
N ASN A 252 -20.59 -4.33 18.54
CA ASN A 252 -19.92 -5.30 19.41
C ASN A 252 -20.22 -5.08 20.91
N GLY A 253 -21.08 -4.13 21.28
CA GLY A 253 -21.40 -3.82 22.68
C GLY A 253 -20.17 -3.41 23.49
N LEU A 254 -19.30 -2.58 22.90
CA LEU A 254 -18.03 -2.13 23.49
C LEU A 254 -18.07 -0.68 23.99
N LEU A 255 -19.20 0.03 23.82
CA LEU A 255 -19.37 1.38 24.33
C LEU A 255 -19.38 1.42 25.85
N HIS A 256 -18.64 2.36 26.44
CA HIS A 256 -18.70 2.72 27.86
C HIS A 256 -18.64 1.53 28.83
N ARG A 257 -17.93 0.45 28.48
CA ARG A 257 -17.66 -0.61 29.46
C ARG A 257 -16.83 0.00 30.59
N PRO A 258 -17.24 -0.14 31.86
CA PRO A 258 -16.42 0.29 32.97
C PRO A 258 -15.06 -0.40 32.83
N SER A 259 -13.99 0.39 32.88
CA SER A 259 -12.64 -0.16 32.90
C SER A 259 -12.60 -1.19 34.03
N PRO A 260 -12.21 -2.46 33.79
CA PRO A 260 -12.01 -3.38 34.89
C PRO A 260 -10.79 -2.88 35.65
N THR A 261 -11.04 -2.10 36.70
CA THR A 261 -10.05 -1.81 37.72
C THR A 261 -9.73 -3.14 38.40
N HIS A 262 -8.50 -3.59 38.16
CA HIS A 262 -7.79 -4.73 38.77
C HIS A 262 -7.93 -6.12 38.10
N PRO A 263 -6.81 -6.87 38.01
CA PRO A 263 -6.84 -8.29 37.65
C PRO A 263 -7.53 -9.04 38.79
N LEU A 264 -8.70 -9.61 38.53
CA LEU A 264 -9.36 -10.50 39.48
C LEU A 264 -8.56 -11.80 39.56
N LEU A 265 -7.67 -11.85 40.56
CA LEU A 265 -7.21 -13.10 41.15
C LEU A 265 -8.45 -13.89 41.58
N ALA A 266 -8.57 -15.10 41.05
CA ALA A 266 -9.58 -16.06 41.43
C ALA A 266 -9.50 -16.33 42.95
N ILE A 267 -10.54 -15.96 43.68
CA ILE A 267 -10.84 -16.51 44.99
C ILE A 267 -12.30 -16.94 44.95
N GLU A 268 -12.50 -18.25 45.00
CA GLU A 268 -13.80 -18.92 45.13
C GLU A 268 -14.42 -18.61 46.51
N ALA A 269 -15.72 -18.29 46.53
CA ALA A 269 -16.58 -18.40 47.70
C ALA A 269 -18.09 -18.44 47.29
N PRO A 270 -18.99 -19.03 48.10
CA PRO A 270 -20.06 -19.96 47.66
C PRO A 270 -21.47 -19.32 47.49
N PRO A 271 -22.51 -20.07 47.05
CA PRO A 271 -23.73 -19.50 46.48
C PRO A 271 -24.80 -19.21 47.54
N GLY A 272 -25.43 -18.04 47.44
CA GLY A 272 -26.54 -17.61 48.30
C GLY A 272 -27.62 -16.88 47.51
N GLU A 273 -28.72 -17.60 47.30
CA GLU A 273 -30.13 -17.17 47.23
C GLU A 273 -30.61 -16.15 46.18
N LYS A 274 -31.53 -16.65 45.35
CA LYS A 274 -32.40 -15.93 44.42
C LYS A 274 -33.42 -15.07 45.18
N LYS A 275 -33.65 -13.84 44.72
CA LYS A 275 -34.96 -13.18 44.83
C LYS A 275 -35.34 -12.53 43.50
N GLU A 276 -36.56 -12.81 43.12
CA GLU A 276 -37.29 -12.32 41.95
C GLU A 276 -37.75 -10.89 42.20
N GLU A 277 -37.54 -10.00 41.25
CA GLU A 277 -38.37 -8.80 41.05
C GLU A 277 -38.61 -8.66 39.54
N GLU A 278 -39.78 -9.15 39.10
CA GLU A 278 -40.43 -8.69 37.88
C GLU A 278 -41.21 -7.42 38.24
N THR A 279 -40.97 -6.31 37.53
CA THR A 279 -41.95 -5.35 36.99
C THR A 279 -41.16 -4.08 36.61
N GLU A 280 -40.91 -3.86 35.32
CA GLU A 280 -40.68 -2.54 34.69
C GLU A 280 -40.36 -2.74 33.20
N ALA A 281 -41.39 -3.01 32.40
CA ALA A 281 -41.28 -3.26 30.95
C ALA A 281 -41.93 -2.17 30.08
N GLU A 282 -42.36 -1.04 30.65
CA GLU A 282 -43.03 0.02 29.88
C GLU A 282 -42.28 1.36 29.83
N ASP A 283 -41.26 1.59 30.69
CA ASP A 283 -40.43 2.82 30.65
C ASP A 283 -39.19 2.73 29.74
N GLN A 284 -38.87 1.54 29.19
CA GLN A 284 -37.65 1.35 28.39
C GLN A 284 -37.78 1.75 26.91
N LEU A 285 -38.99 2.05 26.40
CA LEU A 285 -39.19 2.37 24.98
C LEU A 285 -39.00 3.86 24.67
N GLU A 286 -39.37 4.76 25.59
CA GLU A 286 -39.17 6.21 25.43
C GLU A 286 -37.71 6.60 25.72
N ASP A 287 -37.06 5.97 26.70
CA ASP A 287 -35.66 6.25 27.05
C ASP A 287 -34.70 5.81 25.93
N ASN A 288 -35.00 4.70 25.23
CA ASN A 288 -34.25 4.26 24.05
C ASN A 288 -34.37 5.22 22.86
N THR A 289 -35.48 5.93 22.72
CA THR A 289 -35.71 6.87 21.61
C THR A 289 -35.02 8.22 21.90
N ALA A 290 -35.06 8.68 23.15
CA ALA A 290 -34.30 9.85 23.60
C ALA A 290 -32.78 9.60 23.57
N LEU A 291 -32.32 8.42 24.00
CA LEU A 291 -30.92 8.00 23.84
C LEU A 291 -30.54 7.93 22.36
N ALA A 292 -31.39 7.40 21.49
CA ALA A 292 -31.12 7.33 20.06
C ALA A 292 -30.98 8.72 19.40
N VAL A 293 -31.77 9.71 19.82
CA VAL A 293 -31.70 11.09 19.31
C VAL A 293 -30.49 11.86 19.85
N VAL A 294 -30.13 11.65 21.12
CA VAL A 294 -28.87 12.16 21.70
C VAL A 294 -27.66 11.45 21.08
N GLU A 295 -27.77 10.16 20.79
CA GLU A 295 -26.76 9.38 20.08
C GLU A 295 -26.58 9.85 18.63
N GLU A 296 -27.65 10.19 17.90
CA GLU A 296 -27.58 10.86 16.58
C GLU A 296 -26.83 12.20 16.63
N HIS A 297 -26.98 12.98 17.70
CA HIS A 297 -26.21 14.21 17.88
C HIS A 297 -24.73 13.96 18.22
N ILE A 298 -24.40 12.83 18.88
CA ILE A 298 -23.02 12.37 19.10
C ILE A 298 -22.38 11.92 17.77
N PHE A 299 -23.15 11.35 16.84
CA PHE A 299 -22.64 10.86 15.55
C PHE A 299 -22.11 11.95 14.59
N GLU A 300 -22.36 13.23 14.87
CA GLU A 300 -21.94 14.32 13.96
C GLU A 300 -20.64 15.04 14.37
N HIS A 301 -20.21 14.91 15.61
CA HIS A 301 -19.19 15.78 16.17
C HIS A 301 -17.91 15.01 16.53
N LEU A 302 -16.82 15.33 15.82
CA LEU A 302 -15.48 14.92 16.24
C LEU A 302 -15.17 15.55 17.61
N PRO A 303 -14.32 14.90 18.44
CA PRO A 303 -13.90 15.46 19.71
C PRO A 303 -13.41 16.91 19.53
N PRO A 304 -13.77 17.85 20.44
CA PRO A 304 -13.59 19.29 20.20
C PRO A 304 -12.17 19.69 19.79
N ARG A 305 -11.15 19.10 20.45
CA ARG A 305 -9.73 19.35 20.14
C ARG A 305 -9.36 18.89 18.73
N LEU A 306 -9.82 17.72 18.31
CA LEU A 306 -9.58 17.21 16.96
C LEU A 306 -10.31 18.09 15.94
N ASN A 307 -11.60 18.37 16.16
CA ASN A 307 -12.41 19.17 15.26
C ASN A 307 -11.81 20.57 15.06
N GLN A 308 -11.40 21.23 16.14
CA GLN A 308 -10.76 22.54 16.10
C GLN A 308 -9.44 22.49 15.31
N ALA A 309 -8.55 21.54 15.62
CA ALA A 309 -7.27 21.41 14.93
C ALA A 309 -7.45 21.17 13.41
N LEU A 310 -8.44 20.36 13.01
CA LEU A 310 -8.76 20.14 11.60
C LEU A 310 -9.38 21.39 10.95
N LEU A 311 -10.25 22.12 11.64
CA LEU A 311 -10.84 23.37 11.15
C LEU A 311 -9.77 24.44 10.91
N GLU A 312 -8.87 24.62 11.88
CA GLU A 312 -7.73 25.53 11.75
C GLU A 312 -6.78 25.11 10.62
N ALA A 313 -6.53 23.81 10.48
CA ALA A 313 -5.73 23.30 9.36
C ALA A 313 -6.43 23.46 8.01
N CYS A 314 -7.76 23.34 7.95
CA CYS A 314 -8.57 23.57 6.76
C CYS A 314 -8.64 25.05 6.40
N ALA A 315 -8.66 25.95 7.37
CA ALA A 315 -8.70 27.39 7.14
C ALA A 315 -7.56 27.83 6.21
N GLU A 316 -7.91 28.46 5.10
CA GLU A 316 -6.92 29.09 4.24
C GLU A 316 -6.60 30.48 4.81
N ARG A 317 -5.31 30.80 4.94
CA ARG A 317 -4.92 32.22 5.02
C ARG A 317 -5.28 32.82 3.67
N ARG A 318 -6.46 33.44 3.57
CA ARG A 318 -6.91 34.18 2.37
C ARG A 318 -5.97 35.36 2.14
N GLY A 319 -4.83 35.11 1.51
CA GLY A 319 -4.01 36.16 0.93
C GLY A 319 -4.66 36.62 -0.37
N PHE A 320 -4.76 37.94 -0.55
CA PHE A 320 -5.24 38.59 -1.78
C PHE A 320 -4.61 37.98 -3.06
N LEU A 321 -3.33 37.61 -3.00
CA LEU A 321 -2.61 36.93 -4.09
C LEU A 321 -3.25 35.60 -4.53
N THR A 322 -3.82 34.81 -3.60
CA THR A 322 -4.40 33.49 -3.91
C THR A 322 -5.66 33.63 -4.78
N GLY A 323 -6.42 34.70 -4.56
CA GLY A 323 -7.59 35.03 -5.38
C GLY A 323 -7.19 35.41 -6.81
N ILE A 324 -6.12 36.20 -6.94
CA ILE A 324 -5.57 36.60 -8.25
C ILE A 324 -5.01 35.39 -9.01
N THR A 325 -4.22 34.53 -8.37
CA THR A 325 -3.64 33.33 -9.03
C THR A 325 -4.68 32.32 -9.51
N ASN A 326 -5.89 32.35 -8.94
CA ASN A 326 -6.97 31.44 -9.32
C ASN A 326 -7.79 31.93 -10.52
N MET A 327 -7.53 33.13 -11.04
CA MET A 327 -8.19 33.61 -12.26
C MET A 327 -7.73 32.79 -13.48
N LEU A 328 -8.69 32.48 -14.37
CA LEU A 328 -8.47 31.63 -15.54
C LEU A 328 -7.31 32.11 -16.44
N PRO A 329 -7.17 33.41 -16.76
CA PRO A 329 -6.03 33.90 -17.55
C PRO A 329 -4.68 33.65 -16.87
N ILE A 330 -4.61 33.82 -15.55
CA ILE A 330 -3.37 33.63 -14.79
C ILE A 330 -3.02 32.15 -14.67
N ARG A 331 -4.01 31.27 -14.52
CA ARG A 331 -3.78 29.81 -14.55
C ARG A 331 -3.26 29.33 -15.90
N VAL A 332 -3.84 29.84 -17.00
CA VAL A 332 -3.39 29.51 -18.36
C VAL A 332 -1.96 30.01 -18.59
N ALA A 333 -1.67 31.26 -18.21
CA ALA A 333 -0.32 31.82 -18.30
C ALA A 333 0.68 31.02 -17.44
N THR A 334 0.31 30.66 -16.21
CA THR A 334 1.15 29.85 -15.31
C THR A 334 1.41 28.47 -15.93
N ALA A 335 0.38 27.82 -16.49
CA ALA A 335 0.51 26.53 -17.16
C ALA A 335 1.43 26.60 -18.40
N MET A 336 1.34 27.67 -19.20
CA MET A 336 2.24 27.91 -20.33
C MET A 336 3.70 28.15 -19.90
N MET A 337 3.91 28.68 -18.69
CA MET A 337 5.25 28.89 -18.13
C MET A 337 5.85 27.64 -17.45
N VAL A 338 5.04 26.60 -17.17
CA VAL A 338 5.50 25.35 -16.53
C VAL A 338 6.70 24.72 -17.25
N PRO A 339 6.74 24.57 -18.60
CA PRO A 339 7.88 23.98 -19.28
C PRO A 339 9.20 24.73 -19.07
N TYR A 340 9.15 26.03 -18.73
CA TYR A 340 10.32 26.88 -18.50
C TYR A 340 10.69 26.98 -17.01
N MET A 341 9.69 27.10 -16.14
CA MET A 341 9.91 27.20 -14.68
C MET A 341 10.27 25.86 -14.07
N LEU A 342 9.69 24.76 -14.56
CA LEU A 342 9.90 23.43 -13.98
C LEU A 342 11.36 22.98 -14.06
N PRO A 343 12.12 23.12 -15.18
CA PRO A 343 13.54 22.81 -15.21
C PRO A 343 14.36 23.60 -14.19
N LEU A 344 14.07 24.90 -14.02
CA LEU A 344 14.76 25.76 -13.06
C LEU A 344 14.47 25.34 -11.61
N GLU A 345 13.19 25.17 -11.26
CA GLU A 345 12.79 24.71 -9.93
C GLU A 345 13.33 23.30 -9.64
N SER A 346 13.38 22.44 -10.65
CA SER A 346 13.97 21.10 -10.57
C SER A 346 15.46 21.17 -10.32
N ALA A 347 16.19 22.04 -11.03
CA ALA A 347 17.63 22.23 -10.84
C ALA A 347 17.94 22.74 -9.42
N VAL A 348 17.20 23.74 -8.93
CA VAL A 348 17.37 24.26 -7.56
C VAL A 348 17.01 23.20 -6.51
N SER A 349 15.90 22.47 -6.69
CA SER A 349 15.55 21.40 -5.75
C SER A 349 16.58 20.28 -5.76
N PHE A 350 17.08 19.91 -6.95
CA PHE A 350 18.11 18.90 -7.10
C PHE A 350 19.42 19.32 -6.43
N THR A 351 19.86 20.56 -6.59
CA THR A 351 21.08 21.05 -5.92
C THR A 351 20.93 21.05 -4.40
N VAL A 352 19.79 21.49 -3.87
CA VAL A 352 19.53 21.43 -2.42
C VAL A 352 19.53 19.98 -1.92
N ARG A 353 18.84 19.07 -2.61
CA ARG A 353 18.82 17.64 -2.26
C ARG A 353 20.21 17.01 -2.35
N LEU A 354 21.00 17.39 -3.35
CA LEU A 354 22.38 16.92 -3.50
C LEU A 354 23.24 17.39 -2.34
N LEU A 355 23.11 18.65 -1.91
CA LEU A 355 23.81 19.21 -0.75
C LEU A 355 23.40 18.51 0.56
N GLU A 356 22.11 18.23 0.74
CA GLU A 356 21.60 17.48 1.90
C GLU A 356 22.10 16.02 1.89
N TRP A 357 22.28 15.43 0.70
CA TRP A 357 22.73 14.05 0.52
C TRP A 357 24.25 13.88 0.64
N LEU A 358 25.05 14.95 0.49
CA LEU A 358 26.52 14.91 0.53
C LEU A 358 27.11 14.02 1.66
N PRO A 359 26.59 14.04 2.90
CA PRO A 359 27.12 13.20 3.98
C PRO A 359 26.96 11.70 3.74
N ASP A 360 25.86 11.28 3.09
CA ASP A 360 25.48 9.87 2.92
C ASP A 360 26.00 9.25 1.60
N ILE A 361 26.50 10.09 0.68
CA ILE A 361 27.01 9.70 -0.65
C ILE A 361 27.93 8.46 -0.63
N PRO A 362 28.96 8.37 0.25
CA PRO A 362 29.91 7.26 0.17
C PRO A 362 29.26 5.90 0.42
N GLU A 363 28.30 5.83 1.35
CA GLU A 363 27.60 4.60 1.68
C GLU A 363 26.58 4.22 0.60
N ASP A 364 25.85 5.21 0.10
CA ASP A 364 24.84 5.02 -0.92
C ASP A 364 25.44 4.64 -2.28
N ILE A 365 26.55 5.26 -2.71
CA ILE A 365 27.26 4.87 -3.93
C ILE A 365 27.76 3.43 -3.82
N ARG A 366 28.29 3.03 -2.66
CA ARG A 366 28.76 1.66 -2.43
C ARG A 366 27.62 0.67 -2.58
N TRP A 367 26.47 0.96 -1.98
CA TRP A 367 25.28 0.12 -2.12
C TRP A 367 24.75 0.09 -3.55
N MET A 368 24.63 1.23 -4.23
CA MET A 368 24.18 1.29 -5.63
C MET A 368 25.08 0.44 -6.54
N ARG A 369 26.41 0.50 -6.34
CA ARG A 369 27.36 -0.37 -7.06
C ARG A 369 27.09 -1.86 -6.78
N GLN A 370 26.80 -2.24 -5.55
CA GLN A 370 26.48 -3.63 -5.19
C GLN A 370 25.19 -4.10 -5.88
N GLN A 371 24.13 -3.30 -5.83
CA GLN A 371 22.85 -3.61 -6.48
C GLN A 371 23.00 -3.72 -8.01
N MET A 372 23.76 -2.81 -8.63
CA MET A 372 24.04 -2.86 -10.06
C MET A 372 24.79 -4.15 -10.44
N ASN A 373 25.75 -4.59 -9.61
CA ASN A 373 26.45 -5.85 -9.82
C ASN A 373 25.51 -7.06 -9.71
N GLU A 374 24.59 -7.08 -8.74
CA GLU A 374 23.60 -8.15 -8.59
C GLU A 374 22.66 -8.24 -9.79
N ILE A 375 22.11 -7.10 -10.23
CA ILE A 375 21.25 -7.02 -11.41
C ILE A 375 22.02 -7.49 -12.65
N CYS A 376 23.25 -7.00 -12.85
CA CYS A 376 24.10 -7.41 -13.95
C CYS A 376 24.37 -8.92 -13.93
N ASN A 377 24.73 -9.47 -12.77
CA ASN A 377 24.95 -10.91 -12.60
C ASN A 377 23.68 -11.73 -12.88
N TYR A 378 22.51 -11.26 -12.45
CA TYR A 378 21.24 -11.89 -12.73
C TYR A 378 20.94 -11.88 -14.24
N LEU A 379 21.11 -10.73 -14.91
CA LEU A 379 20.91 -10.61 -16.35
C LEU A 379 21.89 -11.48 -17.14
N VAL A 380 23.17 -11.52 -16.75
CA VAL A 380 24.20 -12.39 -17.35
C VAL A 380 23.83 -13.86 -17.14
N LYS A 381 23.43 -14.28 -15.93
CA LYS A 381 22.96 -15.65 -15.67
C LYS A 381 21.73 -16.00 -16.51
N LYS A 382 20.75 -15.10 -16.61
CA LYS A 382 19.53 -15.28 -17.41
C LYS A 382 19.85 -15.37 -18.90
N ALA A 383 20.73 -14.50 -19.41
CA ALA A 383 21.21 -14.53 -20.78
C ALA A 383 21.99 -15.82 -21.08
N LYS A 384 22.90 -16.25 -20.19
CA LYS A 384 23.64 -17.51 -20.30
C LYS A 384 22.71 -18.72 -20.31
N LYS A 385 21.67 -18.73 -19.44
CA LYS A 385 20.66 -19.80 -19.42
C LYS A 385 19.85 -19.84 -20.71
N LYS A 386 19.39 -18.68 -21.21
CA LYS A 386 18.62 -18.57 -22.45
C LYS A 386 19.46 -18.96 -23.68
N LEU A 387 20.73 -18.53 -23.73
CA LEU A 387 21.65 -18.92 -24.79
C LEU A 387 22.01 -20.41 -24.71
N GLY A 388 22.23 -20.94 -23.51
CA GLY A 388 22.46 -22.36 -23.27
C GLY A 388 21.29 -23.24 -23.72
N SER A 389 20.05 -22.85 -23.42
CA SER A 389 18.87 -23.56 -23.91
C SER A 389 18.72 -23.50 -25.43
N HIS A 390 19.05 -22.36 -26.06
CA HIS A 390 19.03 -22.23 -27.52
C HIS A 390 20.13 -23.08 -28.19
N LEU A 391 21.34 -23.11 -27.64
CA LEU A 391 22.43 -23.94 -28.16
C LEU A 391 22.15 -25.43 -27.95
N SER A 392 21.64 -25.82 -26.79
CA SER A 392 21.24 -27.21 -26.51
C SER A 392 20.09 -27.67 -27.41
N ALA A 393 19.07 -26.84 -27.62
CA ALA A 393 17.97 -27.18 -28.54
C ALA A 393 18.47 -27.29 -29.99
N ARG A 394 19.35 -26.37 -30.42
CA ARG A 394 19.92 -26.39 -31.78
C ARG A 394 20.85 -27.57 -32.02
N LEU A 395 21.62 -27.99 -31.00
CA LEU A 395 22.44 -29.20 -31.05
C LEU A 395 21.58 -30.47 -31.02
N TYR A 396 20.50 -30.49 -30.23
CA TYR A 396 19.55 -31.61 -30.19
C TYR A 396 18.88 -31.82 -31.55
N TYR A 397 18.40 -30.74 -32.19
CA TYR A 397 17.86 -30.81 -33.56
C TYR A 397 18.91 -31.23 -34.61
N HIS A 398 20.18 -30.87 -34.42
CA HIS A 398 21.26 -31.32 -35.31
C HIS A 398 21.66 -32.78 -35.08
N LEU A 399 21.49 -33.33 -33.87
CA LEU A 399 21.75 -34.73 -33.57
C LEU A 399 20.63 -35.66 -34.04
N GLU A 400 19.35 -35.26 -33.93
CA GLU A 400 18.22 -36.09 -34.38
C GLU A 400 18.08 -36.16 -35.91
N LEU A 401 18.70 -35.24 -36.66
CA LEU A 401 18.74 -35.28 -38.13
C LEU A 401 19.98 -36.02 -38.70
N GLY A 402 20.81 -36.62 -37.85
CA GLY A 402 22.03 -37.34 -38.25
C GLY A 402 21.93 -38.85 -38.09
N GLY A 403 21.04 -39.51 -38.84
CA GLY A 403 21.12 -40.97 -39.03
C GLY A 403 22.41 -41.35 -39.79
N PRO A 404 23.08 -42.47 -39.45
CA PRO A 404 24.39 -42.78 -40.00
C PRO A 404 24.28 -43.25 -41.45
N GLN A 405 24.71 -42.40 -42.40
CA GLN A 405 25.18 -42.88 -43.70
C GLN A 405 26.67 -42.57 -43.80
N SER A 406 27.46 -43.64 -43.72
CA SER A 406 28.90 -43.68 -43.92
C SER A 406 29.25 -43.43 -45.38
N LEU A 407 30.08 -42.42 -45.68
CA LEU A 407 30.98 -42.37 -46.85
C LEU A 407 32.17 -41.42 -46.55
N PRO A 408 33.33 -41.57 -47.23
CA PRO A 408 34.63 -41.42 -46.60
C PRO A 408 35.19 -39.99 -46.56
N ILE A 409 36.11 -39.83 -45.61
CA ILE A 409 36.89 -38.65 -45.27
C ILE A 409 37.73 -38.16 -46.46
N SER A 410 37.69 -36.85 -46.72
CA SER A 410 38.85 -36.12 -47.23
C SER A 410 39.27 -35.05 -46.20
N SER A 411 40.57 -34.99 -45.99
CA SER A 411 41.27 -34.21 -44.96
C SER A 411 41.40 -32.73 -45.29
N SER A 412 41.17 -31.82 -44.33
CA SER A 412 42.18 -30.82 -43.88
C SER A 412 41.61 -29.69 -42.98
N SER A 413 42.42 -29.36 -41.94
CA SER A 413 42.57 -28.05 -41.25
C SER A 413 41.57 -27.59 -40.17
N PRO A 414 42.02 -26.74 -39.19
CA PRO A 414 41.82 -27.00 -37.78
C PRO A 414 40.69 -26.19 -37.14
N CYS A 415 40.20 -26.75 -36.04
CA CYS A 415 39.27 -26.18 -35.10
C CYS A 415 39.80 -24.84 -34.53
N GLY A 416 39.03 -23.78 -34.76
CA GLY A 416 39.16 -22.51 -34.07
C GLY A 416 38.51 -21.42 -34.88
N GLU A 417 37.22 -21.12 -34.62
CA GLU A 417 36.53 -19.87 -34.98
C GLU A 417 35.02 -19.96 -34.68
N ALA A 418 34.62 -19.56 -33.47
CA ALA A 418 33.22 -19.36 -33.09
C ALA A 418 32.92 -17.86 -32.89
N LEU A 419 33.29 -17.03 -33.88
CA LEU A 419 32.85 -15.64 -33.96
C LEU A 419 32.29 -15.36 -35.37
N PRO A 420 31.12 -14.71 -35.49
CA PRO A 420 30.55 -14.35 -36.78
C PRO A 420 31.51 -13.49 -37.61
N ILE A 421 31.59 -13.78 -38.90
CA ILE A 421 32.49 -13.14 -39.89
C ILE A 421 32.34 -11.59 -39.93
N TRP A 422 31.18 -11.04 -39.56
CA TRP A 422 30.96 -9.59 -39.52
C TRP A 422 31.75 -8.84 -38.43
N MET A 423 32.21 -9.55 -37.40
CA MET A 423 33.02 -8.98 -36.33
C MET A 423 34.49 -8.83 -36.71
N ARG A 424 34.92 -9.43 -37.83
CA ARG A 424 36.32 -9.44 -38.28
C ARG A 424 36.64 -8.41 -39.37
N SER A 425 35.64 -7.74 -39.95
CA SER A 425 35.83 -6.85 -41.12
C SER A 425 35.67 -5.35 -40.87
N ASN A 426 35.35 -4.89 -39.65
CA ASN A 426 35.07 -3.47 -39.42
C ASN A 426 36.28 -2.76 -38.82
N ARG A 427 36.83 -1.77 -39.54
CA ARG A 427 38.00 -0.99 -39.12
C ARG A 427 37.65 0.31 -38.37
N SER A 428 36.38 0.59 -38.10
CA SER A 428 35.96 1.77 -37.34
C SER A 428 34.78 1.50 -36.39
N VAL A 429 34.78 2.15 -35.22
CA VAL A 429 33.71 2.07 -34.20
C VAL A 429 32.40 2.66 -34.71
N SER A 430 32.48 3.64 -35.63
CA SER A 430 31.33 4.25 -36.30
C SER A 430 30.53 3.26 -37.14
N ASP A 431 31.20 2.31 -37.84
CA ASP A 431 30.51 1.30 -38.65
C ASP A 431 29.72 0.31 -37.80
N VAL A 432 30.21 0.04 -36.58
CA VAL A 432 29.53 -0.84 -35.62
C VAL A 432 28.31 -0.13 -35.02
N MET A 433 28.41 1.16 -34.70
CA MET A 433 27.29 1.95 -34.21
C MET A 433 26.19 2.15 -35.25
N MET A 434 26.56 2.46 -36.51
CA MET A 434 25.60 2.62 -37.61
C MET A 434 24.84 1.31 -37.89
N LYS A 435 25.53 0.16 -37.91
CA LYS A 435 24.85 -1.13 -38.08
C LYS A 435 24.03 -1.54 -36.86
N TRP A 436 24.40 -1.11 -35.66
CA TRP A 436 23.61 -1.34 -34.45
C TRP A 436 22.30 -0.54 -34.45
N GLU A 437 22.34 0.71 -34.92
CA GLU A 437 21.15 1.53 -35.14
C GLU A 437 20.23 0.96 -36.23
N GLU A 438 20.81 0.45 -37.32
CA GLU A 438 20.07 -0.26 -38.38
C GLU A 438 19.37 -1.52 -37.82
N TYR A 439 20.06 -2.27 -36.95
CA TYR A 439 19.51 -3.46 -36.30
C TYR A 439 18.41 -3.12 -35.29
N GLN A 440 18.56 -2.02 -34.53
CA GLN A 440 17.49 -1.50 -33.66
C GLN A 440 16.27 -1.07 -34.45
N ARG A 441 16.44 -0.41 -35.61
CA ARG A 441 15.34 -0.02 -36.49
C ARG A 441 14.58 -1.23 -37.03
N GLN A 442 15.28 -2.29 -37.43
CA GLN A 442 14.65 -3.53 -37.88
C GLN A 442 13.90 -4.25 -36.76
N LEU A 443 14.41 -4.21 -35.51
CA LEU A 443 13.71 -4.79 -34.35
C LEU A 443 12.46 -4.00 -33.95
N MET A 444 12.50 -2.67 -34.06
CA MET A 444 11.36 -1.78 -33.75
C MET A 444 10.22 -1.92 -34.77
N LEU A 445 10.53 -2.24 -36.04
CA LEU A 445 9.53 -2.54 -37.06
C LEU A 445 8.82 -3.88 -36.83
N GLY A 446 9.45 -4.83 -36.13
CA GLY A 446 8.82 -6.10 -35.74
C GLY A 446 7.97 -6.04 -34.48
N LEU A 447 8.05 -4.96 -33.67
CA LEU A 447 7.36 -4.85 -32.39
C LEU A 447 5.99 -4.13 -32.47
N LEU A 448 5.64 -3.54 -33.63
CA LEU A 448 4.40 -2.78 -33.83
C LEU A 448 3.32 -3.52 -34.63
N CYS A 449 3.52 -4.78 -34.99
CA CYS A 449 2.48 -5.61 -35.62
C CYS A 449 1.89 -6.60 -34.60
N ILE A 450 1.04 -6.09 -33.70
CA ILE A 450 0.10 -6.94 -32.95
C ILE A 450 -1.03 -7.31 -33.91
N ASN A 451 -1.00 -8.53 -34.45
CA ASN A 451 -2.10 -9.05 -35.24
C ASN A 451 -3.18 -9.56 -34.29
N VAL A 452 -4.28 -8.81 -34.21
CA VAL A 452 -5.50 -9.22 -33.50
C VAL A 452 -6.36 -9.98 -34.49
N ASP A 453 -6.25 -11.31 -34.50
CA ASP A 453 -7.25 -12.15 -35.14
C ASP A 453 -7.56 -13.36 -34.25
N MET A 454 -8.52 -13.15 -33.34
CA MET A 454 -9.15 -14.22 -32.59
C MET A 454 -10.40 -14.64 -33.37
N LYS A 455 -10.27 -15.66 -34.22
CA LYS A 455 -11.40 -16.50 -34.64
C LYS A 455 -10.92 -17.88 -35.11
N ALA A 456 -11.60 -18.90 -34.59
CA ALA A 456 -11.62 -20.30 -35.01
C ALA A 456 -10.45 -21.21 -34.60
N SER A 457 -10.70 -22.08 -33.61
CA SER A 457 -10.79 -23.55 -33.82
C SER A 457 -10.84 -24.30 -32.46
N LEU A 458 -12.03 -24.35 -31.86
CA LEU A 458 -12.44 -25.50 -31.06
C LEU A 458 -13.01 -26.53 -32.04
N PHE A 459 -12.66 -27.81 -31.82
CA PHE A 459 -12.99 -29.04 -32.57
C PHE A 459 -11.99 -29.50 -33.64
N PRO A 460 -11.18 -30.54 -33.34
CA PRO A 460 -10.56 -31.38 -34.36
C PRO A 460 -11.59 -32.40 -34.88
N ARG A 461 -11.67 -32.55 -36.20
CA ARG A 461 -12.53 -33.53 -36.88
C ARG A 461 -11.64 -34.52 -37.62
N GLU A 462 -11.40 -35.69 -37.05
CA GLU A 462 -11.02 -36.89 -37.78
C GLU A 462 -11.73 -38.10 -37.13
N GLY A 463 -12.41 -38.88 -37.97
CA GLY A 463 -13.49 -39.77 -37.56
C GLY A 463 -13.07 -41.22 -37.33
N PHE A 464 -13.99 -41.97 -36.71
CA PHE A 464 -14.09 -43.41 -36.82
C PHE A 464 -15.57 -43.83 -36.83
N GLN A 465 -15.87 -44.80 -37.71
CA GLN A 465 -17.17 -45.39 -38.02
C GLN A 465 -17.86 -46.02 -36.80
N ILE A 466 -19.20 -46.15 -36.84
CA ILE A 466 -19.93 -47.42 -36.59
C ILE A 466 -21.37 -47.31 -37.14
N LYS A 467 -21.83 -48.45 -37.69
CA LYS A 467 -23.07 -48.77 -38.40
C LYS A 467 -24.35 -48.52 -37.59
N LEU A 468 -25.42 -48.08 -38.26
CA LEU A 468 -26.81 -48.19 -37.79
C LEU A 468 -27.43 -49.56 -38.19
N PRO A 469 -28.28 -50.17 -37.37
CA PRO A 469 -29.28 -51.16 -37.81
C PRO A 469 -30.67 -50.51 -38.03
N PRO A 470 -31.61 -51.19 -38.73
CA PRO A 470 -32.82 -50.58 -39.26
C PRO A 470 -34.06 -50.68 -38.35
N LEU A 471 -35.08 -49.90 -38.74
CA LEU A 471 -36.46 -49.80 -38.23
C LEU A 471 -37.09 -51.13 -37.77
N ASP A 472 -37.80 -51.11 -36.63
CA ASP A 472 -39.19 -51.55 -36.58
C ASP A 472 -39.96 -51.13 -35.29
N CYS A 473 -41.28 -50.99 -35.51
CA CYS A 473 -42.45 -50.80 -34.63
C CYS A 473 -42.33 -51.00 -33.09
N ALA A 474 -42.89 -50.05 -32.32
CA ALA A 474 -44.08 -50.23 -31.46
C ALA A 474 -44.11 -49.33 -30.21
N LYS A 475 -45.21 -48.57 -30.10
CA LYS A 475 -46.04 -48.28 -28.91
C LYS A 475 -45.45 -47.80 -27.56
N GLU A 476 -46.14 -46.75 -27.10
CA GLU A 476 -46.65 -46.52 -25.73
C GLU A 476 -45.87 -45.63 -24.73
N CYS A 477 -46.57 -44.55 -24.37
CA CYS A 477 -46.73 -43.96 -23.04
C CYS A 477 -45.62 -43.07 -22.42
N LEU A 478 -45.94 -41.77 -22.40
CA LEU A 478 -45.80 -40.84 -21.25
C LEU A 478 -46.18 -41.52 -19.91
N PRO A 479 -45.70 -41.09 -18.72
CA PRO A 479 -45.75 -39.67 -18.31
C PRO A 479 -44.63 -39.12 -17.38
N LEU A 480 -44.61 -37.79 -17.32
CA LEU A 480 -44.39 -36.88 -16.17
C LEU A 480 -43.65 -37.41 -14.94
N PHE A 481 -42.54 -36.76 -14.56
CA PHE A 481 -42.52 -35.72 -13.52
C PHE A 481 -41.34 -34.76 -13.72
#